data_AF-A0A2D7M359-F1
#
_entry.id   AF-A0A2D7M359-F1
#
_cell.length_a   1.000
_cell.length_b   1.000
_cell.length_c   1.000
_cell.angle_alpha   90.00
_cell.angle_beta   90.00
_cell.angle_gamma   90.00
#
_symmetry.space_group_name_H-M   'P 1'
#
loop_
_entity.id
_entity.type
_entity.pdbx_description
1 polymer ?
#
loop_
_entity_poly.entity_id
_entity_poly.type
_entity_poly.pdbx_seq_one_letter_code
_entity_poly.pdbx_strand_id
1 'polypeptide(L)'
;MKHTLLLLSLIGTAALAQRFQILDRVDGWVIERKLDSEQNQVCRASVPGGGSWFSGRVHLDPNDALVVPEGLIAPNKASLNSAREALRLCRSSLLYF
;
A
#
# COMPACT_ATOMS: atom_id res chain seq x y z
N MET A 1 39.00 27.08 -20.46
CA MET A 1 38.62 27.34 -19.06
C MET A 1 37.22 26.80 -18.83
N LYS A 2 37.08 25.86 -17.87
CA LYS A 2 35.85 25.44 -17.16
C LYS A 2 34.60 25.13 -18.01
N HIS A 3 34.52 23.89 -18.51
CA HIS A 3 33.23 23.20 -18.63
C HIS A 3 32.94 22.55 -17.28
N THR A 4 32.24 23.28 -16.41
CA THR A 4 31.79 22.78 -15.11
C THR A 4 30.72 21.72 -15.38
N LEU A 5 31.12 20.45 -15.31
CA LEU A 5 30.26 19.29 -15.44
C LEU A 5 29.30 19.27 -14.24
N LEU A 6 28.09 19.80 -14.42
CA LEU A 6 27.06 19.79 -13.39
C LEU A 6 26.33 18.43 -13.41
N LEU A 7 27.00 17.38 -12.95
CA LEU A 7 26.38 16.07 -12.69
C LEU A 7 25.65 16.14 -11.34
N LEU A 8 24.59 16.95 -11.27
CA LEU A 8 23.77 17.07 -10.07
C LEU A 8 22.72 15.94 -10.05
N SER A 9 22.98 14.96 -9.20
CA SER A 9 21.98 14.22 -8.39
C SER A 9 20.75 13.63 -9.10
N LEU A 10 20.89 12.43 -9.67
CA LEU A 10 19.76 11.51 -9.96
C LEU A 10 19.58 10.41 -8.90
N ILE A 11 20.22 10.52 -7.73
CA ILE A 11 20.21 9.49 -6.67
C ILE A 11 19.05 9.71 -5.65
N GLY A 12 18.06 10.52 -6.00
CA GLY A 12 17.05 11.01 -5.04
C GLY A 12 15.81 10.13 -4.79
N THR A 13 15.58 9.04 -5.54
CA THR A 13 14.24 8.41 -5.57
C THR A 13 14.14 6.99 -4.99
N ALA A 14 15.25 6.31 -4.71
CA ALA A 14 15.19 4.90 -4.29
C ALA A 14 14.61 4.69 -2.87
N ALA A 15 14.88 5.59 -1.93
CA ALA A 15 14.43 5.44 -0.53
C ALA A 15 12.90 5.62 -0.36
N LEU A 16 12.27 6.41 -1.24
CA LEU A 16 10.82 6.61 -1.28
C LEU A 16 10.06 5.37 -1.76
N ALA A 17 10.67 4.54 -2.60
CA ALA A 17 10.06 3.33 -3.15
C ALA A 17 9.93 2.18 -2.14
N GLN A 18 10.72 2.20 -1.06
CA GLN A 18 10.79 1.13 -0.06
C GLN A 18 9.69 1.21 1.02
N ARG A 19 9.03 2.36 1.15
CA ARG A 19 7.91 2.55 2.08
C ARG A 19 6.57 2.41 1.36
N PHE A 20 5.60 1.81 2.03
CA PHE A 20 4.23 1.77 1.53
C PHE A 20 3.68 3.18 1.33
N GLN A 21 3.29 3.49 0.10
CA GLN A 21 2.62 4.73 -0.28
C GLN A 21 1.13 4.46 -0.44
N ILE A 22 0.30 5.40 0.00
CA ILE A 22 -1.14 5.34 -0.23
C ILE A 22 -1.39 5.50 -1.73
N LEU A 23 -2.10 4.54 -2.30
CA LEU A 23 -2.48 4.52 -3.70
C LEU A 23 -3.95 4.94 -3.88
N ASP A 24 -4.83 4.47 -2.99
CA ASP A 24 -6.27 4.68 -3.11
C ASP A 24 -6.98 4.62 -1.74
N ARG A 25 -8.22 5.12 -1.71
CA ARG A 25 -9.15 5.00 -0.59
C ARG A 25 -10.52 4.56 -1.11
N VAL A 26 -10.94 3.36 -0.74
CA VAL A 26 -12.20 2.75 -1.19
C VAL A 26 -13.01 2.26 0.01
N ASP A 27 -14.26 2.69 0.13
CA ASP A 27 -15.21 2.24 1.17
C ASP A 27 -14.64 2.19 2.60
N GLY A 28 -13.84 3.20 2.97
CA GLY A 28 -13.21 3.29 4.28
C GLY A 28 -11.90 2.51 4.43
N TRP A 29 -11.41 1.86 3.39
CA TRP A 29 -10.11 1.21 3.33
C TRP A 29 -9.06 2.11 2.70
N VAL A 30 -7.81 1.92 3.09
CA VAL A 30 -6.63 2.49 2.47
C VAL A 30 -5.90 1.37 1.73
N ILE A 31 -5.66 1.59 0.44
CA ILE A 31 -4.84 0.70 -0.39
C ILE A 31 -3.46 1.32 -0.48
N GLU A 32 -2.45 0.53 -0.17
CA GLU A 32 -1.06 0.97 -0.19
C GLU A 32 -0.20 0.05 -1.05
N ARG A 33 0.81 0.62 -1.71
CA ARG A 33 1.79 -0.12 -2.50
C ARG A 33 3.21 0.28 -2.13
N LYS A 34 4.12 -0.68 -2.16
CA LYS A 34 5.57 -0.46 -2.25
C LYS A 34 6.20 -1.33 -3.32
N LEU A 35 7.45 -1.02 -3.67
CA LEU A 35 8.33 -1.94 -4.36
C LEU A 35 9.24 -2.60 -3.31
N ASP A 36 9.41 -3.91 -3.38
CA ASP A 36 10.39 -4.60 -2.54
C ASP A 36 11.82 -4.47 -3.10
N SER A 37 12.79 -5.15 -2.49
CA SER A 37 14.19 -5.11 -2.93
C SER A 37 14.41 -5.68 -4.33
N GLU A 38 13.50 -6.53 -4.80
CA GLU A 38 13.53 -7.17 -6.12
C GLU A 38 12.68 -6.41 -7.15
N GLN A 39 12.16 -5.22 -6.78
CA GLN A 39 11.24 -4.43 -7.60
C GLN A 39 9.87 -5.10 -7.83
N ASN A 40 9.51 -6.11 -7.03
CA ASN A 40 8.16 -6.67 -7.06
C ASN A 40 7.19 -5.71 -6.39
N GLN A 41 5.96 -5.66 -6.91
CA GLN A 41 4.89 -4.87 -6.32
C GLN A 41 4.31 -5.59 -5.11
N VAL A 42 4.33 -4.92 -3.96
CA VAL A 42 3.66 -5.39 -2.76
C VAL A 42 2.53 -4.45 -2.43
N CYS A 43 1.31 -4.97 -2.48
CA CYS A 43 0.10 -4.23 -2.15
C CYS A 43 -0.50 -4.73 -0.83
N ARG A 44 -1.10 -3.82 -0.07
CA ARG A 44 -1.83 -4.13 1.16
C ARG A 44 -3.06 -3.24 1.30
N ALA A 45 -4.04 -3.71 2.05
CA ALA A 45 -5.25 -2.96 2.36
C ALA A 45 -5.48 -2.94 3.87
N SER A 46 -5.81 -1.78 4.44
CA SER A 46 -6.21 -1.65 5.84
C SER A 46 -7.28 -0.59 6.05
N VAL A 47 -8.13 -0.78 7.05
CA VAL A 47 -9.00 0.28 7.56
C VAL A 47 -8.16 1.21 8.43
N PRO A 48 -8.16 2.53 8.20
CA PRO A 48 -7.41 3.46 9.03
C PRO A 48 -8.04 3.55 10.43
N GLY A 49 -7.21 3.62 11.47
CA GLY A 49 -7.65 3.60 12.87
C GLY A 49 -7.37 2.26 13.55
N GLY A 50 -7.59 2.20 14.87
CA GLY A 50 -7.31 1.01 15.69
C GLY A 50 -5.84 0.78 16.08
N GLY A 51 -4.89 1.41 15.37
CA GLY A 51 -3.47 1.38 15.71
C GLY A 51 -2.60 2.28 14.81
N SER A 52 -1.43 2.67 15.32
CA SER A 52 -0.43 3.44 14.57
C SER A 52 0.32 2.60 13.52
N TRP A 53 0.37 1.28 13.72
CA TRP A 53 1.04 0.30 12.85
C TRP A 53 0.02 -0.52 12.04
N PHE A 54 0.42 -1.02 10.88
CA PHE A 54 -0.46 -1.80 9.98
C PHE A 54 -1.10 -3.02 10.66
N SER A 55 -0.32 -3.82 11.39
CA SER A 55 -0.83 -5.02 12.09
C SER A 55 -1.80 -4.70 13.23
N GLY A 56 -1.80 -3.46 13.74
CA GLY A 56 -2.76 -2.97 14.72
C GLY A 56 -4.07 -2.49 14.11
N ARG A 57 -4.26 -2.62 12.79
CA ARG A 57 -5.46 -2.21 12.07
C ARG A 57 -6.22 -3.42 11.57
N VAL A 58 -7.51 -3.23 11.27
CA VAL A 58 -8.22 -4.20 10.43
C VAL A 58 -7.57 -4.21 9.05
N HIS A 59 -7.19 -5.39 8.56
CA HIS A 59 -6.45 -5.51 7.31
C HIS A 59 -6.74 -6.83 6.57
N LEU A 60 -6.29 -6.90 5.33
CA LEU A 60 -6.23 -8.13 4.55
C LEU A 60 -4.83 -8.74 4.67
N ASP A 61 -4.77 -10.03 4.98
CA ASP A 61 -3.52 -10.80 4.95
C ASP A 61 -3.08 -11.11 3.50
N PRO A 62 -1.91 -11.74 3.29
CA PRO A 62 -1.45 -12.10 1.94
C PRO A 62 -2.39 -13.04 1.15
N ASN A 63 -3.30 -13.75 1.81
CA ASN A 63 -4.30 -14.63 1.21
C ASN A 63 -5.69 -13.95 1.06
N ASP A 64 -5.76 -12.64 1.25
CA ASP A 64 -6.99 -11.83 1.23
C ASP A 64 -8.03 -12.25 2.30
N ALA A 65 -7.56 -12.91 3.36
CA ALA A 65 -8.35 -13.17 4.55
C ALA A 65 -8.44 -11.91 5.40
N LEU A 66 -9.65 -11.67 5.94
CA LEU A 66 -9.89 -10.54 6.83
C LEU A 66 -9.26 -10.82 8.20
N VAL A 67 -8.38 -9.93 8.64
CA VAL A 67 -7.82 -9.92 9.99
C VAL A 67 -8.41 -8.74 10.76
N VAL A 68 -9.04 -9.05 11.90
CA VAL A 68 -9.61 -8.06 12.82
C VAL A 68 -8.86 -8.17 14.14
N PRO A 69 -7.98 -7.20 14.48
CA PRO A 69 -7.36 -7.14 15.79
C PRO A 69 -8.39 -7.06 16.93
N GLU A 70 -7.97 -7.49 18.12
CA GLU A 70 -8.80 -7.45 19.32
C GLU A 70 -9.31 -6.03 19.61
N GLY A 71 -10.58 -5.91 20.01
CA GLY A 71 -11.21 -4.63 20.32
C GLY A 71 -11.62 -3.79 19.10
N LEU A 72 -11.36 -4.25 17.88
CA LEU A 72 -11.82 -3.59 16.66
C LEU A 72 -13.06 -4.26 16.07
N ILE A 73 -13.79 -3.50 15.27
CA ILE A 73 -15.05 -3.93 14.67
C ILE A 73 -14.79 -4.39 13.23
N ALA A 74 -15.34 -5.55 12.88
CA ALA A 74 -15.28 -6.07 11.53
C ALA A 74 -16.06 -5.15 10.55
N PRO A 75 -15.49 -4.83 9.38
CA PRO A 75 -16.15 -4.04 8.36
C PRO A 75 -17.29 -4.85 7.71
N ASN A 76 -18.25 -4.15 7.10
CA ASN A 76 -19.35 -4.82 6.43
C ASN A 76 -18.86 -5.56 5.16
N LYS A 77 -19.62 -6.58 4.73
CA LYS A 77 -19.25 -7.45 3.60
C LYS A 77 -19.05 -6.69 2.29
N ALA A 78 -19.84 -5.64 2.03
CA ALA A 78 -19.71 -4.86 0.80
C ALA A 78 -18.37 -4.13 0.76
N SER A 79 -18.02 -3.40 1.82
CA SER A 79 -16.73 -2.70 1.93
C SER A 79 -15.54 -3.66 1.86
N LEU A 80 -15.64 -4.85 2.47
CA LEU A 80 -14.62 -5.89 2.39
C LEU A 80 -14.41 -6.38 0.96
N ASN A 81 -15.49 -6.57 0.20
CA ASN A 81 -15.41 -6.98 -1.20
C ASN A 81 -14.77 -5.90 -2.06
N SER A 82 -15.12 -4.62 -1.86
CA SER A 82 -14.47 -3.50 -2.55
C SER A 82 -12.97 -3.44 -2.26
N ALA A 83 -12.57 -3.65 -1.01
CA ALA A 83 -11.16 -3.69 -0.63
C ALA A 83 -10.39 -4.84 -1.28
N ARG A 84 -11.01 -6.03 -1.39
CA ARG A 84 -10.42 -7.17 -2.09
C ARG A 84 -10.24 -6.92 -3.58
N GLU A 85 -11.24 -6.32 -4.22
CA GLU A 85 -11.17 -6.00 -5.63
C GLU A 85 -10.10 -4.95 -5.92
N ALA A 86 -10.07 -3.88 -5.12
CA ALA A 86 -9.02 -2.88 -5.16
C ALA A 86 -7.62 -3.48 -4.96
N LEU A 87 -7.46 -4.42 -4.02
CA LEU A 87 -6.20 -5.10 -3.76
C LEU A 87 -5.80 -6.03 -4.93
N ARG A 88 -6.77 -6.71 -5.55
CA ARG A 88 -6.57 -7.50 -6.78
C ARG A 88 -6.08 -6.63 -7.93
N LEU A 89 -6.71 -5.48 -8.16
CA LEU A 89 -6.30 -4.50 -9.17
C LEU A 89 -4.92 -3.90 -8.87
N CYS A 90 -4.62 -3.66 -7.59
CA CYS A 90 -3.29 -3.23 -7.17
C CYS A 90 -2.19 -4.23 -7.57
N ARG A 91 -2.48 -5.53 -7.51
CA ARG A 91 -1.51 -6.56 -7.85
C ARG A 91 -1.43 -6.84 -9.35
N SER A 92 -2.48 -6.51 -10.13
CA SER A 92 -2.53 -6.84 -11.56
C SER A 92 -1.78 -5.84 -12.45
N SER A 93 -1.59 -4.59 -12.02
CA SER A 93 -0.98 -3.56 -12.85
C SER A 93 -0.35 -2.43 -12.03
N LEU A 94 0.77 -1.90 -12.54
CA LEU A 94 1.37 -0.66 -12.01
C LEU A 94 0.40 0.52 -12.03
N LEU A 95 -0.53 0.53 -12.98
CA LEU A 95 -1.33 1.70 -13.24
C LEU A 95 -2.68 1.73 -12.49
N TYR A 96 -3.08 0.61 -11.87
CA TYR A 96 -4.29 0.52 -11.03
C TYR A 96 -5.55 0.97 -11.79
N PHE A 97 -5.99 0.18 -12.78
CA PHE A 97 -7.24 0.39 -13.53
C PHE A 97 -8.05 -0.90 -13.62
#